data_AF-A0A7R9QF12-F1
#
_entry.id   AF-A0A7R9QF12-F1
#
_cell.length_a   1.000
_cell.length_b   1.000
_cell.length_c   1.000
_cell.angle_alpha   90.00
_cell.angle_beta   90.00
_cell.angle_gamma   90.00
#
_symmetry.space_group_name_H-M   'P 1'
#
loop_
_entity.id
_entity.type
_entity.pdbx_description
1 polymer ?
#
loop_
_entity_poly.entity_id
_entity_poly.type
_entity_poly.pdbx_seq_one_letter_code
_entity_poly.pdbx_strand_id
1 'polypeptide(L)'
;MSVITKPNYIVRCIRPLDFEEVRDIWTATGFAIHKYANDVMIKADPKGIFVAEDTDTGKLLGYVAAVNLTDDFSFIGGYCVRPEYRGHGIGQSIWNTGMAHMGDRNVGEFAFTYKMFEIYRDFHNFKCIPDRHAVHFRGPYEPSKDIIDKIDGISLVPINETNLRAVIEYDKDMYGFDRGVYIKGLSKSPESVNLVAINEKNQVLGYCIVLALTFGVTG
;
A
#
# COMPACT_ATOMS: atom_id res chain seq x y z
N MET A 1 -34.24 -0.20 1.48
CA MET A 1 -32.93 0.07 2.08
C MET A 1 -33.19 0.66 3.45
N SER A 2 -32.79 -0.01 4.53
CA SER A 2 -32.86 0.60 5.87
C SER A 2 -31.96 1.84 5.85
N VAL A 3 -32.51 2.98 6.27
CA VAL A 3 -31.70 4.18 6.49
C VAL A 3 -30.84 3.88 7.71
N ILE A 4 -29.55 3.62 7.50
CA ILE A 4 -28.59 3.53 8.60
C ILE A 4 -28.53 4.93 9.22
N THR A 5 -28.85 5.03 10.50
CA THR A 5 -28.67 6.26 11.27
C THR A 5 -27.18 6.58 11.34
N LYS A 6 -26.84 7.87 11.38
CA LYS A 6 -25.45 8.31 11.51
C LYS A 6 -24.80 7.63 12.74
N PRO A 7 -23.75 6.81 12.57
CA PRO A 7 -23.13 6.13 13.70
C PRO A 7 -22.35 7.12 14.57
N ASN A 8 -22.27 6.83 15.86
CA ASN A 8 -21.27 7.41 16.74
C ASN A 8 -19.96 6.67 16.50
N TYR A 9 -18.86 7.40 16.26
CA TYR A 9 -17.57 6.78 15.98
C TYR A 9 -16.41 7.61 16.53
N ILE A 10 -15.29 6.93 16.74
CA ILE A 10 -13.97 7.54 17.01
C ILE A 10 -13.00 7.19 15.88
N VAL A 11 -12.01 8.05 15.67
CA VAL A 11 -10.85 7.73 14.81
C VAL A 11 -9.67 7.42 15.70
N ARG A 12 -9.00 6.29 15.46
CA ARG A 12 -7.85 5.85 16.25
C ARG A 12 -6.83 5.10 15.40
N CYS A 13 -5.62 4.92 15.93
CA CYS A 13 -4.62 4.07 15.29
C CYS A 13 -5.11 2.62 15.21
N ILE A 14 -4.70 1.94 14.13
CA ILE A 14 -4.94 0.50 13.95
C ILE A 14 -4.22 -0.31 15.04
N ARG A 15 -4.77 -1.49 15.32
CA ARG A 15 -4.23 -2.51 16.22
C ARG A 15 -4.09 -3.81 15.42
N PRO A 16 -3.18 -4.73 15.81
CA PRO A 16 -3.05 -6.03 15.14
C PRO A 16 -4.37 -6.82 15.05
N LEU A 17 -5.23 -6.72 16.07
CA LEU A 17 -6.55 -7.37 16.10
C LEU A 17 -7.54 -6.82 15.06
N ASP A 18 -7.29 -5.64 14.50
CA ASP A 18 -8.16 -5.03 13.49
C ASP A 18 -7.93 -5.57 12.08
N PHE A 19 -6.83 -6.30 11.84
CA PHE A 19 -6.36 -6.59 10.48
C PHE A 19 -7.34 -7.44 9.66
N GLU A 20 -8.05 -8.36 10.30
CA GLU A 20 -9.06 -9.16 9.62
C GLU A 20 -10.24 -8.30 9.19
N GLU A 21 -10.77 -7.46 10.08
CA GLU A 21 -11.89 -6.61 9.75
C GLU A 21 -11.52 -5.53 8.71
N VAL A 22 -10.29 -4.99 8.77
CA VAL A 22 -9.76 -4.09 7.73
C VAL A 22 -9.72 -4.78 6.36
N ARG A 23 -9.38 -6.07 6.31
CA ARG A 23 -9.43 -6.85 5.07
C ARG A 23 -10.85 -6.96 4.52
N ASP A 24 -11.84 -7.07 5.40
CA ASP A 24 -13.25 -7.05 5.01
C ASP A 24 -13.67 -5.69 4.45
N ILE A 25 -13.15 -4.58 5.01
CA ILE A 25 -13.37 -3.24 4.44
C ILE A 25 -12.75 -3.15 3.04
N TRP A 26 -11.51 -3.60 2.86
CA TRP A 26 -10.85 -3.58 1.55
C TRP A 26 -11.63 -4.40 0.52
N THR A 27 -12.05 -5.61 0.90
CA THR A 27 -12.90 -6.49 0.10
C THR A 27 -14.20 -5.80 -0.30
N ALA A 28 -14.94 -5.24 0.67
CA ALA A 28 -16.22 -4.57 0.44
C ALA A 28 -16.09 -3.28 -0.38
N THR A 29 -14.89 -2.71 -0.49
CA THR A 29 -14.62 -1.47 -1.23
C THR A 29 -13.83 -1.68 -2.52
N GLY A 30 -13.49 -2.92 -2.85
CA GLY A 30 -12.75 -3.28 -4.06
C GLY A 30 -11.26 -2.93 -4.02
N PHE A 31 -10.71 -2.64 -2.84
CA PHE A 31 -9.26 -2.44 -2.67
C PHE A 31 -8.53 -3.79 -2.66
N ALA A 32 -7.51 -3.91 -3.50
CA ALA A 32 -6.63 -5.08 -3.57
C ALA A 32 -5.29 -4.74 -2.91
N ILE A 33 -5.16 -5.09 -1.63
CA ILE A 33 -3.95 -4.86 -0.83
C ILE A 33 -3.40 -6.21 -0.37
N HIS A 34 -2.08 -6.34 -0.34
CA HIS A 34 -1.41 -7.54 0.15
C HIS A 34 -1.65 -7.72 1.66
N LYS A 35 -1.91 -8.95 2.11
CA LYS A 35 -2.31 -9.25 3.50
C LYS A 35 -1.32 -8.79 4.57
N TYR A 36 -0.02 -8.72 4.27
CA TYR A 36 1.02 -8.23 5.20
C TYR A 36 1.36 -6.75 5.03
N ALA A 37 0.62 -5.99 4.22
CA ALA A 37 0.92 -4.57 4.00
C ALA A 37 0.86 -3.76 5.30
N ASN A 38 -0.13 -4.03 6.16
CA ASN A 38 -0.28 -3.35 7.45
C ASN A 38 0.94 -3.57 8.36
N ASP A 39 1.43 -4.81 8.47
CA ASP A 39 2.62 -5.13 9.28
C ASP A 39 3.84 -4.33 8.86
N VAL A 40 4.04 -4.17 7.56
CA VAL A 40 5.20 -3.46 7.00
C VAL A 40 5.03 -1.96 7.17
N MET A 41 3.83 -1.43 6.91
CA MET A 41 3.53 -0.01 7.12
C MET A 41 3.66 0.40 8.59
N ILE A 42 3.23 -0.44 9.54
CA ILE A 42 3.39 -0.20 10.99
C ILE A 42 4.87 -0.23 11.41
N LYS A 43 5.70 -1.04 10.76
CA LYS A 43 7.15 -1.03 11.00
C LYS A 43 7.82 0.24 10.46
N ALA A 44 7.30 0.78 9.35
CA ALA A 44 7.78 2.05 8.80
C ALA A 44 7.31 3.24 9.67
N ASP A 45 6.03 3.24 10.06
CA ASP A 45 5.42 4.26 10.89
C ASP A 45 4.38 3.62 11.84
N PRO A 46 4.72 3.42 13.13
CA PRO A 46 3.84 2.78 14.09
C PRO A 46 2.50 3.50 14.35
N LYS A 47 2.37 4.75 13.91
CA LYS A 47 1.15 5.57 14.06
C LYS A 47 0.52 5.95 12.73
N GLY A 48 1.06 5.48 11.61
CA GLY A 48 0.66 5.90 10.26
C GLY A 48 -0.58 5.22 9.69
N ILE A 49 -1.39 4.54 10.49
CA ILE A 49 -2.62 3.89 10.00
C ILE A 49 -3.76 4.15 10.97
N PHE A 50 -4.89 4.62 10.43
CA PHE A 50 -6.05 5.01 11.19
C PHE A 50 -7.30 4.26 10.73
N VAL A 51 -8.16 3.94 11.70
CA VAL A 51 -9.48 3.34 11.47
C VAL A 51 -10.55 4.17 12.17
N ALA A 52 -11.74 4.21 11.57
CA ALA A 52 -12.93 4.69 12.25
C ALA A 52 -13.62 3.50 12.93
N GLU A 53 -13.82 3.56 14.24
CA GLU A 53 -14.50 2.54 15.03
C GLU A 53 -15.84 3.08 15.54
N ASP A 54 -16.91 2.34 15.29
CA ASP A 54 -18.23 2.58 15.86
C ASP A 54 -18.20 2.38 17.38
N THR A 55 -18.57 3.39 18.15
CA THR A 55 -18.44 3.35 19.63
C THR A 55 -19.47 2.46 20.31
N ASP A 56 -20.57 2.14 19.62
CA ASP A 56 -21.67 1.37 20.19
C ASP A 56 -21.46 -0.13 19.92
N THR A 57 -20.83 -0.48 18.79
CA THR A 57 -20.66 -1.86 18.33
C THR A 57 -19.21 -2.35 18.28
N GLY A 58 -18.23 -1.44 18.29
CA GLY A 58 -16.81 -1.75 18.08
C GLY A 58 -16.44 -2.06 16.63
N LYS A 59 -17.39 -1.98 15.69
CA LYS A 59 -17.19 -2.32 14.27
C LYS A 59 -16.33 -1.25 13.58
N LEU A 60 -15.40 -1.66 12.73
CA LEU A 60 -14.63 -0.74 11.90
C LEU A 60 -15.43 -0.28 10.69
N LEU A 61 -15.49 1.03 10.50
CA LEU A 61 -16.31 1.70 9.49
C LEU A 61 -15.49 2.19 8.29
N GLY A 62 -14.22 2.50 8.52
CA GLY A 62 -13.31 3.03 7.51
C GLY A 62 -11.85 2.88 7.90
N TYR A 63 -10.98 3.06 6.92
CA TYR A 63 -9.54 2.82 7.01
C TYR A 63 -8.79 3.82 6.13
N VAL A 64 -7.63 4.27 6.62
CA VAL A 64 -6.64 5.04 5.83
C VAL A 64 -5.23 4.74 6.34
N ALA A 65 -4.28 4.59 5.42
CA ALA A 65 -2.86 4.58 5.73
C ALA A 65 -2.26 5.94 5.35
N ALA A 66 -1.67 6.64 6.30
CA ALA A 66 -0.98 7.91 6.14
C ALA A 66 0.42 7.77 6.77
N VAL A 67 1.36 7.23 6.00
CA VAL A 67 2.65 6.74 6.50
C VAL A 67 3.73 7.77 6.24
N ASN A 68 4.42 8.20 7.30
CA ASN A 68 5.63 9.02 7.18
C ASN A 68 6.80 8.12 6.76
N LEU A 69 7.38 8.40 5.60
CA LEU A 69 8.45 7.59 5.01
C LEU A 69 9.83 8.19 5.28
N THR A 70 9.90 9.51 5.35
CA THR A 70 11.10 10.29 5.71
C THR A 70 10.68 11.50 6.56
N ASP A 71 11.65 12.34 6.92
CA ASP A 71 11.37 13.59 7.63
C ASP A 71 10.59 14.61 6.77
N ASP A 72 10.66 14.49 5.45
CA ASP A 72 10.11 15.42 4.47
C ASP A 72 9.05 14.82 3.52
N PHE A 73 8.83 13.50 3.56
CA PHE A 73 7.91 12.81 2.66
C PHE A 73 7.00 11.81 3.39
N SER A 74 5.73 11.83 3.00
CA SER A 74 4.70 10.90 3.45
C SER A 74 3.92 10.35 2.26
N PHE A 75 3.30 9.20 2.47
CA PHE A 75 2.39 8.61 1.50
C PHE A 75 1.05 8.32 2.17
N ILE A 76 -0.04 8.84 1.59
CA ILE A 76 -1.40 8.51 1.98
C ILE A 76 -2.01 7.57 0.96
N GLY A 77 -2.81 6.61 1.42
CA GLY A 77 -3.43 5.60 0.59
C GLY A 77 -4.42 4.73 1.35
N GLY A 78 -5.09 3.83 0.64
CA GLY A 78 -6.10 2.94 1.22
C GLY A 78 -7.32 3.67 1.78
N TYR A 79 -7.57 4.92 1.38
CA TYR A 79 -8.69 5.72 1.87
C TYR A 79 -10.03 5.09 1.48
N CYS A 80 -10.70 4.46 2.46
CA CYS A 80 -11.93 3.73 2.22
C CYS A 80 -12.89 3.78 3.41
N VAL A 81 -14.18 3.79 3.10
CA VAL A 81 -15.29 3.69 4.06
C VAL A 81 -16.24 2.63 3.53
N ARG A 82 -16.68 1.74 4.43
CA ARG A 82 -17.70 0.73 4.15
C ARG A 82 -18.91 1.37 3.46
N PRO A 83 -19.40 0.83 2.33
CA PRO A 83 -20.41 1.48 1.50
C PRO A 83 -21.63 1.99 2.26
N GLU A 84 -22.11 1.21 3.22
CA GLU A 84 -23.31 1.46 4.00
C GLU A 84 -23.18 2.63 5.01
N TYR A 85 -21.95 3.05 5.33
CA TYR A 85 -21.68 4.17 6.24
C TYR A 85 -21.20 5.45 5.52
N ARG A 86 -21.14 5.47 4.19
CA ARG A 86 -20.76 6.66 3.42
C ARG A 86 -21.78 7.79 3.57
N GLY A 87 -21.34 9.03 3.38
CA GLY A 87 -22.18 10.22 3.53
C GLY A 87 -22.31 10.74 4.98
N HIS A 88 -21.73 10.06 5.96
CA HIS A 88 -21.81 10.43 7.38
C HIS A 88 -20.59 11.22 7.90
N GLY A 89 -19.70 11.68 7.02
CA GLY A 89 -18.49 12.43 7.38
C GLY A 89 -17.29 11.57 7.82
N ILE A 90 -17.45 10.24 7.93
CA ILE A 90 -16.39 9.31 8.38
C ILE A 90 -15.12 9.44 7.53
N GLY A 91 -15.28 9.48 6.21
CA GLY A 91 -14.16 9.61 5.27
C GLY A 91 -13.34 10.88 5.54
N GLN A 92 -14.01 12.02 5.71
CA GLN A 92 -13.34 13.27 6.02
C GLN A 92 -12.59 13.20 7.36
N SER A 93 -13.16 12.55 8.37
CA SER A 93 -12.54 12.41 9.68
C SER A 93 -11.26 11.58 9.65
N ILE A 94 -11.26 10.43 8.97
CA ILE A 94 -10.05 9.60 8.84
C ILE A 94 -9.00 10.31 7.96
N TRP A 95 -9.42 10.96 6.87
CA TRP A 95 -8.52 11.75 6.02
C TRP A 95 -7.84 12.86 6.81
N ASN A 96 -8.60 13.68 7.54
CA ASN A 96 -8.07 14.78 8.34
C ASN A 96 -7.10 14.28 9.42
N THR A 97 -7.40 13.14 10.04
CA THR A 97 -6.51 12.52 11.03
C THR A 97 -5.18 12.09 10.39
N GLY A 98 -5.24 11.47 9.20
CA GLY A 98 -4.06 11.12 8.43
C GLY A 98 -3.22 12.34 8.01
N MET A 99 -3.86 13.38 7.46
CA MET A 99 -3.18 14.63 7.10
C MET A 99 -2.52 15.30 8.31
N ALA A 100 -3.20 15.35 9.45
CA ALA A 100 -2.64 15.91 10.68
C ALA A 100 -1.41 15.13 11.17
N HIS A 101 -1.41 13.80 11.02
CA HIS A 101 -0.26 12.95 11.36
C HIS A 101 0.93 13.14 10.42
N MET A 102 0.68 13.38 9.14
CA MET A 102 1.75 13.66 8.15
C MET A 102 2.37 15.04 8.34
N GLY A 103 1.61 16.00 8.87
CA GLY A 103 2.08 17.35 9.16
C GLY A 103 2.45 18.11 7.89
N ASP A 104 3.58 18.81 7.91
CA ASP A 104 4.04 19.67 6.81
C ASP A 104 4.84 18.93 5.72
N ARG A 105 4.91 17.59 5.78
CA ARG A 105 5.63 16.77 4.79
C ARG A 105 5.01 16.89 3.42
N ASN A 106 5.82 16.69 2.38
CA ASN A 106 5.29 16.48 1.04
C ASN A 106 4.52 15.15 1.00
N VAL A 107 3.29 15.14 0.48
CA VAL A 107 2.42 13.97 0.49
C VAL A 107 2.24 13.42 -0.91
N GLY A 108 2.57 12.14 -1.10
CA GLY A 108 2.23 11.36 -2.28
C GLY A 108 0.93 10.57 -2.09
N GLU A 109 0.19 10.39 -3.18
CA GLU A 109 -1.02 9.56 -3.29
C GLU A 109 -1.16 9.14 -4.75
N PHE A 110 -1.81 8.01 -5.03
CA PHE A 110 -2.16 7.63 -6.39
C PHE A 110 -3.65 7.29 -6.49
N ALA A 111 -4.32 7.83 -7.50
CA ALA A 111 -5.74 7.58 -7.71
C ALA A 111 -5.98 6.32 -8.53
N PHE A 112 -6.52 5.27 -7.92
CA PHE A 112 -6.91 4.04 -8.61
C PHE A 112 -8.09 4.22 -9.59
N THR A 113 -8.94 5.23 -9.38
CA THR A 113 -10.12 5.49 -10.23
C THR A 113 -10.19 6.96 -10.62
N TYR A 114 -10.81 7.26 -11.76
CA TYR A 114 -11.04 8.64 -12.20
C TYR A 114 -11.81 9.47 -11.17
N LYS A 115 -12.77 8.86 -10.47
CA LYS A 115 -13.50 9.53 -9.39
C LYS A 115 -12.60 9.93 -8.23
N MET A 116 -11.70 9.03 -7.79
CA MET A 116 -10.75 9.38 -6.73
C MET A 116 -9.73 10.42 -7.20
N PHE A 117 -9.35 10.38 -8.48
CA PHE A 117 -8.45 11.38 -9.07
C PHE A 117 -9.04 12.79 -8.99
N GLU A 118 -10.30 12.96 -9.36
CA GLU A 118 -11.02 14.23 -9.21
C GLU A 118 -11.09 14.67 -7.75
N ILE A 119 -11.40 13.76 -6.82
CA ILE A 119 -11.45 14.06 -5.39
C ILE A 119 -10.10 14.58 -4.88
N TYR A 120 -9.01 13.86 -5.18
CA TYR A 120 -7.68 14.24 -4.69
C TYR A 120 -7.20 15.56 -5.28
N ARG A 121 -7.42 15.78 -6.58
CA ARG A 121 -7.04 17.03 -7.27
C ARG A 121 -7.86 18.22 -6.80
N ASP A 122 -9.19 18.10 -6.80
CA ASP A 122 -10.09 19.24 -6.68
C ASP A 122 -10.44 19.58 -5.23
N PHE A 123 -10.53 18.56 -4.36
CA PHE A 123 -10.94 18.74 -2.96
C PHE A 123 -9.77 18.66 -1.97
N HIS A 124 -8.71 17.91 -2.30
CA HIS A 124 -7.54 17.77 -1.45
C HIS A 124 -6.28 18.46 -1.99
N ASN A 125 -6.41 19.20 -3.08
CA ASN A 125 -5.37 20.07 -3.66
C ASN A 125 -4.07 19.32 -4.05
N PHE A 126 -4.18 18.03 -4.36
CA PHE A 126 -3.05 17.28 -4.93
C PHE A 126 -2.77 17.76 -6.35
N LYS A 127 -1.48 17.90 -6.67
CA LYS A 127 -1.03 18.22 -8.03
C LYS A 127 -0.68 16.93 -8.76
N CYS A 128 -1.30 16.71 -9.92
CA CYS A 128 -0.95 15.58 -10.78
C CYS A 128 0.46 15.75 -11.33
N ILE A 129 1.25 14.66 -11.31
CA ILE A 129 2.56 14.57 -11.95
C ILE A 129 2.35 13.85 -13.28
N PRO A 130 2.31 14.57 -14.42
CA PRO A 130 1.72 14.06 -15.66
C PRO A 130 2.54 12.96 -16.36
N ASP A 131 3.82 12.81 -16.03
CA ASP A 131 4.73 11.81 -16.59
C ASP A 131 4.78 10.51 -15.76
N ARG A 132 3.96 10.40 -14.70
CA ARG A 132 3.88 9.21 -13.85
C ARG A 132 2.51 8.56 -13.96
N HIS A 133 2.50 7.30 -14.39
CA HIS A 133 1.27 6.53 -14.54
C HIS A 133 1.33 5.22 -13.77
N ALA A 134 0.26 4.91 -13.04
CA ALA A 134 -0.01 3.55 -12.59
C ALA A 134 -0.71 2.81 -13.73
N VAL A 135 -0.12 1.71 -14.19
CA VAL A 135 -0.68 0.87 -15.26
C VAL A 135 -1.06 -0.48 -14.67
N HIS A 136 -2.32 -0.86 -14.86
CA HIS A 136 -2.87 -2.12 -14.37
C HIS A 136 -3.04 -3.09 -15.53
N PHE A 137 -2.30 -4.20 -15.51
CA PHE A 137 -2.47 -5.29 -16.47
C PHE A 137 -3.36 -6.38 -15.86
N ARG A 138 -4.39 -6.79 -16.59
CA ARG A 138 -5.28 -7.91 -16.22
C ARG A 138 -5.44 -8.82 -17.42
N GLY A 139 -5.16 -10.11 -17.23
CA GLY A 139 -5.31 -11.11 -18.28
C GLY A 139 -4.67 -12.43 -17.89
N PRO A 140 -4.88 -13.50 -18.69
CA PRO A 140 -4.08 -14.71 -18.55
C PRO A 140 -2.59 -14.36 -18.74
N TYR A 141 -1.73 -15.03 -17.98
CA TYR A 141 -0.30 -14.91 -18.14
C TYR A 141 0.28 -16.27 -18.54
N GLU A 142 1.05 -16.27 -19.62
CA GLU A 142 1.85 -17.42 -20.04
C GLU A 142 3.31 -17.12 -19.68
N PRO A 143 3.91 -17.86 -18.73
CA PRO A 143 5.31 -17.65 -18.38
C PRO A 143 6.20 -17.97 -19.55
N SER A 144 6.97 -16.97 -20.01
CA SER A 144 8.07 -17.23 -20.93
C SER A 144 9.23 -17.85 -20.14
N LYS A 145 9.53 -19.12 -20.43
CA LYS A 145 10.49 -19.91 -19.65
C LYS A 145 11.95 -19.48 -19.87
N ASP A 146 12.24 -18.79 -20.98
CA ASP A 146 13.61 -18.61 -21.45
C ASP A 146 14.02 -17.13 -21.60
N ILE A 147 13.21 -16.15 -21.16
CA ILE A 147 13.56 -14.71 -21.36
C ILE A 147 14.87 -14.37 -20.65
N ILE A 148 15.06 -14.89 -19.44
CA ILE A 148 16.22 -14.60 -18.61
C ILE A 148 17.46 -15.34 -19.10
N ASP A 149 17.32 -16.61 -19.47
CA ASP A 149 18.41 -17.43 -20.01
C ASP A 149 18.96 -16.89 -21.35
N LYS A 150 18.25 -15.94 -21.96
CA LYS A 150 18.66 -15.22 -23.18
C LYS A 150 19.41 -13.91 -22.93
N ILE A 151 19.62 -13.52 -21.68
CA ILE A 151 20.33 -12.28 -21.33
C ILE A 151 21.72 -12.63 -20.80
N ASP A 152 22.74 -12.47 -21.67
CA ASP A 152 24.13 -12.76 -21.32
C ASP A 152 24.60 -11.96 -20.10
N GLY A 153 25.31 -12.64 -19.20
CA GLY A 153 25.93 -12.03 -18.02
C GLY A 153 24.97 -11.65 -16.90
N ILE A 154 23.69 -12.06 -16.96
CA ILE A 154 22.70 -11.85 -15.89
C ILE A 154 22.20 -13.18 -15.36
N SER A 155 22.10 -13.29 -14.03
CA SER A 155 21.43 -14.39 -13.35
C SER A 155 20.32 -13.83 -12.46
N LEU A 156 19.15 -14.49 -12.47
CA LEU A 156 18.11 -14.24 -11.48
C LEU A 156 18.25 -15.23 -10.34
N VAL A 157 18.35 -14.71 -9.12
CA VAL A 157 18.38 -15.53 -7.90
C VAL A 157 17.33 -15.05 -6.91
N PRO A 158 16.84 -15.92 -6.00
CA PRO A 158 15.94 -15.48 -4.93
C PRO A 158 16.59 -14.41 -4.04
N ILE A 159 15.79 -13.44 -3.61
CA ILE A 159 16.19 -12.53 -2.53
C ILE A 159 16.28 -13.35 -1.24
N ASN A 160 17.43 -13.28 -0.57
CA ASN A 160 17.74 -14.02 0.64
C ASN A 160 18.62 -13.18 1.58
N GLU A 161 19.01 -13.73 2.72
CA GLU A 161 19.75 -12.97 3.73
C GLU A 161 21.15 -12.49 3.26
N THR A 162 21.79 -13.20 2.32
CA THR A 162 23.13 -12.84 1.85
C THR A 162 23.12 -11.70 0.84
N ASN A 163 22.04 -11.55 0.05
CA ASN A 163 21.91 -10.49 -0.95
C ASN A 163 20.95 -9.35 -0.56
N LEU A 164 20.15 -9.51 0.51
CA LEU A 164 19.14 -8.52 0.92
C LEU A 164 19.72 -7.12 1.13
N ARG A 165 20.90 -7.00 1.73
CA ARG A 165 21.53 -5.69 1.94
C ARG A 165 21.81 -4.99 0.61
N ALA A 166 22.37 -5.70 -0.37
CA ALA A 166 22.68 -5.12 -1.67
C ALA A 166 21.40 -4.73 -2.43
N VAL A 167 20.31 -5.48 -2.26
CA VAL A 167 18.99 -5.13 -2.81
C VAL A 167 18.45 -3.85 -2.19
N ILE A 168 18.58 -3.68 -0.87
CA ILE A 168 18.13 -2.47 -0.16
C ILE A 168 18.93 -1.25 -0.61
N GLU A 169 20.25 -1.36 -0.75
CA GLU A 169 21.07 -0.24 -1.26
C GLU A 169 20.70 0.11 -2.71
N TYR A 170 20.54 -0.90 -3.57
CA TYR A 170 20.09 -0.67 -4.96
C TYR A 170 18.71 0.01 -5.00
N ASP A 171 17.75 -0.45 -4.20
CA ASP A 171 16.42 0.15 -4.11
C ASP A 171 16.49 1.59 -3.62
N LYS A 172 17.29 1.87 -2.58
CA LYS A 172 17.49 3.22 -2.05
C LYS A 172 18.02 4.18 -3.11
N ASP A 173 19.01 3.76 -3.90
CA ASP A 173 19.58 4.56 -4.99
C ASP A 173 18.54 4.86 -6.09
N MET A 174 17.67 3.89 -6.41
CA MET A 174 16.62 4.05 -7.42
C MET A 174 15.41 4.83 -6.92
N TYR A 175 15.01 4.64 -5.66
CA TYR A 175 13.81 5.24 -5.07
C TYR A 175 14.06 6.65 -4.53
N GLY A 176 15.31 6.94 -4.10
CA GLY A 176 15.74 8.22 -3.57
C GLY A 176 15.76 8.32 -2.04
N PHE A 177 15.28 7.30 -1.32
CA PHE A 177 15.40 7.21 0.14
C PHE A 177 15.31 5.76 0.63
N ASP A 178 15.70 5.53 1.89
CA ASP A 178 15.70 4.21 2.50
C ASP A 178 14.29 3.74 2.85
N ARG A 179 13.80 2.78 2.08
CA ARG A 179 12.56 2.04 2.36
C ARG A 179 12.83 0.55 2.61
N GLY A 180 14.01 0.21 3.11
CA GLY A 180 14.47 -1.16 3.33
C GLY A 180 13.57 -1.99 4.25
N VAL A 181 12.78 -1.34 5.11
CA VAL A 181 11.71 -1.99 5.91
C VAL A 181 10.67 -2.69 5.02
N TYR A 182 10.32 -2.09 3.88
CA TYR A 182 9.40 -2.67 2.90
C TYR A 182 10.02 -3.84 2.16
N ILE A 183 11.26 -3.68 1.70
CA ILE A 183 12.00 -4.74 1.02
C ILE A 183 12.12 -5.96 1.93
N LYS A 184 12.61 -5.77 3.16
CA LYS A 184 12.79 -6.85 4.15
C LYS A 184 11.48 -7.49 4.59
N GLY A 185 10.41 -6.71 4.71
CA GLY A 185 9.11 -7.19 5.15
C GLY A 185 8.40 -8.01 4.07
N LEU A 186 8.30 -7.44 2.87
CA LEU A 186 7.55 -8.01 1.76
C LEU A 186 8.29 -9.17 1.08
N SER A 187 9.63 -9.16 1.05
CA SER A 187 10.41 -10.28 0.50
C SER A 187 10.32 -11.56 1.34
N LYS A 188 9.73 -11.50 2.54
CA LYS A 188 9.48 -12.64 3.42
C LYS A 188 8.05 -13.14 3.36
N SER A 189 7.17 -12.45 2.64
CA SER A 189 5.78 -12.85 2.53
C SER A 189 5.66 -14.23 1.89
N PRO A 190 4.94 -15.18 2.52
CA PRO A 190 4.48 -16.38 1.82
C PRO A 190 3.79 -16.00 0.51
N GLU A 191 3.91 -16.85 -0.52
CA GLU A 191 3.21 -16.68 -1.81
C GLU A 191 3.67 -15.43 -2.59
N SER A 192 4.96 -15.09 -2.49
CA SER A 192 5.59 -14.01 -3.25
C SER A 192 6.71 -14.55 -4.14
N VAL A 193 6.94 -13.85 -5.27
CA VAL A 193 8.11 -14.10 -6.14
C VAL A 193 9.07 -12.94 -5.94
N ASN A 194 10.20 -13.23 -5.31
CA ASN A 194 11.18 -12.24 -4.90
C ASN A 194 12.52 -12.57 -5.54
N LEU A 195 12.85 -11.89 -6.64
CA LEU A 195 14.04 -12.18 -7.42
C LEU A 195 14.93 -10.94 -7.47
N VAL A 196 16.23 -11.18 -7.52
CA VAL A 196 17.25 -10.16 -7.78
C VAL A 196 18.05 -10.57 -9.02
N ALA A 197 18.27 -9.62 -9.92
CA ALA A 197 19.15 -9.74 -11.05
C ALA A 197 20.57 -9.37 -10.64
N ILE A 198 21.51 -10.28 -10.89
CA ILE A 198 22.93 -10.08 -10.57
C ILE A 198 23.81 -10.37 -11.78
N ASN A 199 24.95 -9.69 -11.85
CA ASN A 199 25.99 -10.02 -12.82
C ASN A 199 26.97 -11.07 -12.29
N GLU A 200 27.96 -11.45 -13.11
CA GLU A 200 29.02 -12.42 -12.76
C GLU A 200 29.85 -12.01 -11.51
N LYS A 201 29.84 -10.73 -11.14
CA LYS A 201 30.51 -10.19 -9.95
C LYS A 201 29.58 -10.09 -8.73
N ASN A 202 28.38 -10.67 -8.81
CA ASN A 202 27.30 -10.57 -7.81
C ASN A 202 26.81 -9.14 -7.53
N GLN A 203 26.98 -8.20 -8.47
CA GLN A 203 26.43 -6.85 -8.33
C GLN A 203 24.95 -6.85 -8.72
N VAL A 204 24.12 -6.18 -7.91
CA VAL A 204 22.68 -6.05 -8.15
C VAL A 204 22.44 -5.10 -9.33
N LEU A 205 21.67 -5.56 -10.32
CA LEU A 205 21.28 -4.81 -11.51
C LEU A 205 19.77 -4.50 -11.55
N GLY A 206 19.01 -5.03 -10.60
CA GLY A 206 17.57 -4.91 -10.54
C GLY A 206 16.98 -5.96 -9.61
N TYR A 207 15.74 -5.76 -9.19
CA TYR A 207 15.02 -6.74 -8.38
C TYR A 207 13.52 -6.60 -8.60
N CYS A 208 12.78 -7.65 -8.23
CA CYS A 208 11.33 -7.60 -8.17
C CYS A 208 10.83 -8.26 -6.87
N ILE A 209 9.73 -7.71 -6.35
CA ILE A 209 8.92 -8.31 -5.29
C ILE A 209 7.50 -8.35 -5.86
N VAL A 210 7.06 -9.55 -6.22
CA VAL A 210 5.70 -9.78 -6.74
C VAL A 210 4.87 -10.38 -5.64
N LEU A 211 3.81 -9.68 -5.26
CA LEU A 211 2.93 -10.05 -4.16
C LEU A 211 1.59 -10.53 -4.70
N ALA A 212 1.11 -11.66 -4.20
CA ALA A 212 -0.28 -12.03 -4.38
C ALA A 212 -1.18 -11.00 -3.67
N LEU A 213 -2.10 -10.41 -4.43
CA LEU A 213 -3.15 -9.55 -3.88
C LEU A 213 -4.36 -10.40 -3.51
N THR A 214 -4.91 -10.15 -2.33
CA THR A 214 -6.23 -10.65 -1.97
C THR A 214 -7.28 -9.74 -2.58
N PHE A 215 -8.02 -10.25 -3.55
CA PHE A 215 -9.23 -9.60 -4.05
C PHE A 215 -10.42 -10.04 -3.20
N GLY A 216 -11.29 -9.10 -2.86
CA GLY A 216 -12.68 -9.45 -2.60
C GLY A 216 -13.26 -10.09 -3.85
N VAL A 217 -13.95 -11.22 -3.70
CA VAL A 217 -14.66 -11.87 -4.82
C VAL A 217 -15.74 -10.90 -5.30
N THR A 218 -15.42 -10.03 -6.26
CA THR A 218 -16.45 -9.36 -7.05
C THR A 218 -16.91 -10.41 -8.06
N GLY A 219 -18.07 -11.00 -7.79
CA GLY A 219 -18.81 -11.83 -8.75
C GLY A 219 -19.20 -11.04 -9.99
#